data_AF-W6L6Z1-F1
#
_entry.id   AF-W6L6Z1-F1
#
_cell.length_a   1.000
_cell.length_b   1.000
_cell.length_c   1.000
_cell.angle_alpha   90.00
_cell.angle_beta   90.00
_cell.angle_gamma   90.00
#
_symmetry.space_group_name_H-M   'P 1'
#
loop_
_entity.id
_entity.type
_entity.pdbx_description
1 polymer ?
#
loop_
_entity_poly.entity_id
_entity_poly.type
_entity_poly.pdbx_seq_one_letter_code
_entity_poly.pdbx_strand_id
1 'polypeptide(L)'
;MTNYSDLDFPPGFTEDDTNNGPLLPDLHDEEETEQERVKEWRRHNTQRFGYRAAYSTAVKEKDFMPPEFIRKVVKDNGDLGGKRFKSERKLCVAMLQYVPLALYKLLENMPMPWEEARYVNTVYHVGGG
;
A
#
# COMPACT_ATOMS: atom_id res chain seq x y z
N MET A 1 -6.13 -81.25 -22.31
CA MET A 1 -5.41 -80.29 -21.46
C MET A 1 -3.96 -80.32 -21.89
N THR A 2 -3.56 -79.39 -22.75
CA THR A 2 -2.21 -79.28 -23.31
C THR A 2 -1.62 -77.97 -22.83
N ASN A 3 -0.44 -78.06 -22.20
CA ASN A 3 0.26 -76.97 -21.52
C ASN A 3 0.74 -75.91 -22.52
N TYR A 4 0.46 -74.65 -22.22
CA TYR A 4 1.02 -73.48 -22.89
C TYR A 4 2.29 -73.06 -22.16
N SER A 5 3.44 -73.59 -22.56
CA SER A 5 4.74 -73.21 -21.98
C SER A 5 5.70 -72.55 -22.98
N ASP A 6 5.31 -72.37 -24.24
CA ASP A 6 6.20 -71.86 -25.28
C ASP A 6 5.56 -70.66 -25.99
N LEU A 7 5.47 -69.52 -25.29
CA LEU A 7 5.30 -68.22 -25.93
C LEU A 7 6.69 -67.61 -26.09
N ASP A 8 7.25 -67.74 -27.29
CA ASP A 8 8.49 -67.08 -27.69
C ASP A 8 8.36 -65.56 -27.52
N PHE A 9 9.09 -65.01 -26.55
CA PHE A 9 9.20 -63.57 -26.35
C PHE A 9 9.93 -62.92 -27.53
N PRO A 10 9.51 -61.73 -27.98
CA PRO A 10 10.16 -61.04 -29.10
C PRO A 10 11.60 -60.66 -28.73
N PRO A 11 12.55 -60.79 -29.69
CA PRO A 11 13.97 -60.54 -29.43
C PRO A 11 14.19 -59.07 -29.08
N GLY A 12 14.55 -58.81 -27.82
CA GLY A 12 14.82 -57.47 -27.30
C GLY A 12 14.41 -57.21 -25.84
N PHE A 13 13.73 -58.16 -25.18
CA PHE A 13 13.40 -58.05 -23.76
C PHE A 13 14.41 -58.85 -22.93
N THR A 14 15.41 -58.18 -22.37
CA THR A 14 16.29 -58.75 -21.34
C THR A 14 15.87 -58.17 -20.00
N GLU A 15 15.49 -59.04 -19.05
CA GLU A 15 15.19 -58.68 -17.66
C GLU A 15 16.48 -58.25 -16.94
N ASP A 16 16.94 -57.03 -17.19
CA ASP A 16 18.02 -56.44 -16.41
C ASP A 16 17.78 -54.92 -16.26
N ASP A 17 16.61 -54.56 -15.71
CA ASP A 17 16.31 -53.21 -15.21
C ASP A 17 16.63 -53.12 -13.71
N THR A 18 17.79 -53.64 -13.30
CA THR A 18 18.41 -53.16 -12.07
C THR A 18 19.61 -52.29 -12.45
N ASN A 19 19.48 -50.99 -12.16
CA ASN A 19 20.56 -50.00 -11.96
C ASN A 19 20.58 -48.82 -12.97
N ASN A 20 20.10 -47.67 -12.47
CA ASN A 20 20.42 -46.28 -12.85
C ASN A 20 19.85 -45.70 -14.17
N GLY A 21 18.56 -45.37 -14.15
CA GLY A 21 18.00 -44.27 -14.97
C GLY A 21 18.20 -42.91 -14.29
N PRO A 22 18.16 -41.78 -15.03
CA PRO A 22 18.42 -40.45 -14.48
C PRO A 22 17.45 -40.19 -13.33
N LEU A 23 17.95 -39.64 -12.22
CA LEU A 23 17.13 -39.15 -11.10
C LEU A 23 16.03 -38.26 -11.69
N LEU A 24 14.83 -38.82 -11.82
CA LEU A 24 13.61 -38.06 -12.03
C LEU A 24 13.62 -37.00 -10.93
N PRO A 25 13.43 -35.70 -11.25
CA PRO A 25 13.17 -34.71 -10.22
C PRO A 25 12.06 -35.27 -9.34
N ASP A 26 12.29 -35.32 -8.03
CA ASP A 26 11.32 -35.91 -7.11
C ASP A 26 9.99 -35.20 -7.37
N LEU A 27 8.94 -35.95 -7.74
CA LEU A 27 7.64 -35.38 -8.09
C LEU A 27 7.10 -34.52 -6.93
N HIS A 28 7.56 -34.79 -5.71
CA HIS A 28 7.30 -33.98 -4.52
C HIS A 28 7.97 -32.60 -4.57
N ASP A 29 9.19 -32.47 -5.06
CA ASP A 29 9.90 -31.19 -5.23
C ASP A 29 9.22 -30.35 -6.33
N GLU A 30 8.76 -30.98 -7.41
CA GLU A 30 8.03 -30.31 -8.49
C GLU A 30 6.67 -29.79 -8.00
N GLU A 31 5.89 -30.62 -7.29
CA GLU A 31 4.62 -30.21 -6.69
C GLU A 31 4.79 -29.08 -5.65
N GLU A 32 5.85 -29.12 -4.83
CA GLU A 32 6.12 -28.08 -3.83
C GLU A 32 6.45 -26.74 -4.51
N THR A 33 7.28 -26.75 -5.55
CA THR A 33 7.63 -25.54 -6.33
C THR A 33 6.42 -24.96 -7.08
N GLU A 34 5.53 -25.80 -7.61
CA GLU A 34 4.28 -25.34 -8.23
C GLU A 34 3.32 -24.74 -7.22
N GLN A 35 3.19 -25.34 -6.03
CA GLN A 35 2.38 -24.81 -4.95
C GLN A 35 2.89 -23.44 -4.47
N GLU A 36 4.21 -23.25 -4.40
CA GLU A 36 4.81 -21.95 -4.10
C GLU A 36 4.47 -20.90 -5.17
N ARG A 37 4.63 -21.24 -6.45
CA ARG A 37 4.27 -20.35 -7.57
C ARG A 37 2.79 -19.96 -7.55
N VAL A 38 1.89 -20.90 -7.24
CA VAL A 38 0.46 -20.62 -7.09
C VAL A 38 0.19 -19.72 -5.88
N LYS A 39 0.87 -19.91 -4.74
CA LYS A 39 0.75 -19.05 -3.55
C LYS A 39 1.22 -17.63 -3.86
N GLU A 40 2.36 -17.49 -4.52
CA GLU A 40 2.90 -16.19 -4.93
C GLU A 40 1.98 -15.48 -5.92
N TRP A 41 1.47 -16.21 -6.92
CA TRP A 41 0.50 -15.69 -7.87
C TRP A 41 -0.78 -15.22 -7.15
N ARG A 42 -1.33 -16.02 -6.22
CA ARG A 42 -2.50 -15.63 -5.41
C ARG A 42 -2.22 -14.39 -4.57
N ARG A 43 -1.02 -14.26 -3.98
CA ARG A 43 -0.60 -13.08 -3.22
C ARG A 43 -0.54 -11.84 -4.12
N HIS A 44 0.13 -11.93 -5.27
CA HIS A 44 0.26 -10.82 -6.21
C HIS A 44 -1.09 -10.42 -6.83
N ASN A 45 -1.94 -11.40 -7.15
CA ASN A 45 -3.28 -11.16 -7.70
C ASN A 45 -4.20 -10.49 -6.65
N THR A 46 -4.16 -10.98 -5.40
CA THR A 46 -4.92 -10.38 -4.29
C THR A 46 -4.39 -9.00 -3.92
N GLN A 47 -3.08 -8.76 -4.01
CA GLN A 47 -2.49 -7.45 -3.75
C GLN A 47 -2.88 -6.42 -4.82
N ARG A 48 -2.92 -6.81 -6.11
CA ARG A 48 -3.24 -5.92 -7.22
C ARG A 48 -4.74 -5.70 -7.44
N PHE A 49 -5.53 -6.76 -7.31
CA PHE A 49 -6.96 -6.75 -7.67
C PHE A 49 -7.88 -7.02 -6.48
N GLY A 50 -7.33 -7.20 -5.28
CA GLY A 50 -8.12 -7.36 -4.07
C GLY A 50 -8.94 -6.11 -3.79
N TYR A 51 -10.04 -6.30 -3.06
CA TYR A 51 -10.97 -5.26 -2.66
C TYR A 51 -10.30 -3.99 -2.09
N ARG A 52 -9.19 -4.15 -1.36
CA ARG A 52 -8.40 -3.04 -0.80
C ARG A 52 -7.69 -2.18 -1.86
N ALA A 53 -7.26 -2.78 -2.97
CA ALA A 53 -6.63 -2.04 -4.07
C ALA A 53 -7.66 -1.18 -4.83
N ALA A 54 -8.86 -1.72 -5.06
CA ALA A 54 -9.97 -0.95 -5.63
C ALA A 54 -10.47 0.15 -4.68
N TYR A 55 -10.47 -0.10 -3.36
CA TYR A 55 -10.90 0.87 -2.34
C TYR A 55 -9.84 1.94 -2.00
N SER A 56 -8.58 1.73 -2.39
CA SER A 56 -7.48 2.68 -2.13
C SER A 56 -7.74 4.08 -2.71
N THR A 57 -8.52 4.17 -3.79
CA THR A 57 -8.90 5.45 -4.40
C THR A 57 -9.88 6.23 -3.52
N ALA A 58 -10.80 5.55 -2.85
CA ALA A 58 -11.78 6.17 -1.94
C ALA A 58 -11.15 6.59 -0.60
N VAL A 59 -10.17 5.83 -0.10
CA VAL A 59 -9.41 6.16 1.15
C VAL A 59 -8.50 7.38 0.96
N LYS A 60 -8.32 7.88 -0.26
CA LYS A 60 -7.46 9.03 -0.52
C LYS A 60 -8.08 10.35 -0.04
N GLU A 61 -9.40 10.39 0.13
CA GLU A 61 -10.07 11.57 0.70
C GLU A 61 -9.69 11.72 2.17
N LYS A 62 -9.29 12.94 2.54
CA LYS A 62 -8.89 13.24 3.92
C LYS A 62 -10.12 13.65 4.71
N ASP A 63 -10.40 12.94 5.78
CA ASP A 63 -11.46 13.27 6.71
C ASP A 63 -11.21 14.60 7.44
N PHE A 64 -12.29 15.22 7.91
CA PHE A 64 -12.22 16.42 8.74
C PHE A 64 -11.62 16.10 10.12
N MET A 65 -10.60 16.88 10.51
CA MET A 65 -10.00 16.80 11.84
C MET A 65 -10.79 17.67 12.84
N PRO A 66 -10.88 17.29 14.13
CA PRO A 66 -11.41 18.17 15.16
C PRO A 66 -10.70 19.54 15.16
N PRO A 67 -11.45 20.65 15.30
CA PRO A 67 -10.90 22.00 15.26
C PRO A 67 -9.90 22.29 16.39
N GLU A 68 -10.00 21.55 17.50
CA GLU A 68 -9.07 21.64 18.64
C GLU A 68 -7.62 21.30 18.28
N PHE A 69 -7.41 20.45 17.27
CA PHE A 69 -6.06 20.09 16.82
C PHE A 69 -5.29 21.33 16.34
N ILE A 70 -5.90 22.10 15.44
CA ILE A 70 -5.25 23.29 14.86
C ILE A 70 -5.04 24.36 15.95
N ARG A 71 -6.05 24.57 16.80
CA ARG A 71 -5.99 25.52 17.91
C ARG A 71 -4.82 25.21 18.83
N LYS A 72 -4.62 23.92 19.15
CA LYS A 72 -3.49 23.47 19.97
C LYS A 72 -2.16 23.70 19.26
N VAL A 73 -2.03 23.32 17.98
CA VAL A 73 -0.78 23.49 17.23
C VAL A 73 -0.36 24.96 17.17
N VAL A 74 -1.29 25.86 16.82
CA VAL A 74 -1.01 27.31 16.76
C VAL A 74 -0.63 27.86 18.14
N LYS A 75 -1.34 27.47 19.19
CA LYS A 75 -1.05 27.89 20.57
C LYS A 75 0.31 27.39 21.05
N ASP A 76 0.64 26.13 20.78
CA ASP A 76 1.89 25.51 21.22
C ASP A 76 3.09 26.12 20.49
N ASN A 77 2.93 26.50 19.22
CA ASN A 77 3.97 27.11 18.39
C ASN A 77 4.27 28.57 18.78
N GLY A 78 3.23 29.35 19.05
CA GLY A 78 3.35 30.75 19.49
C GLY A 78 4.28 31.58 18.59
N ASP A 79 5.40 32.02 19.16
CA ASP A 79 6.38 32.91 18.52
C ASP A 79 7.54 32.17 17.81
N LEU A 80 7.49 30.83 17.74
CA LEU A 80 8.53 29.96 17.18
C LEU A 80 9.95 30.23 17.74
N GLY A 81 10.07 30.88 18.90
CA GLY A 81 11.35 31.34 19.47
C GLY A 81 12.19 30.23 20.11
N GLY A 82 11.55 29.15 20.56
CA GLY A 82 12.19 28.03 21.25
C GLY A 82 13.22 27.26 20.40
N LYS A 83 14.18 26.60 21.07
CA LYS A 83 15.19 25.74 20.42
C LYS A 83 14.57 24.54 19.68
N ARG A 84 13.38 24.10 20.12
CA ARG A 84 12.63 22.99 19.50
C ARG A 84 12.06 23.33 18.12
N PHE A 85 11.81 24.61 17.83
CA PHE A 85 11.08 25.06 16.64
C PHE A 85 11.96 25.39 15.44
N LYS A 86 13.16 24.81 15.35
CA LYS A 86 14.09 25.10 14.25
C LYS A 86 13.49 24.74 12.88
N SER A 87 12.75 23.64 12.82
CA SER A 87 12.14 23.12 11.59
C SER A 87 10.96 23.99 11.17
N GLU A 88 10.10 24.34 12.12
CA GLU A 88 8.88 25.15 11.95
C GLU A 88 9.21 26.57 11.53
N ARG A 89 10.30 27.16 12.06
CA ARG A 89 10.81 28.47 11.58
C ARG A 89 11.19 28.44 10.11
N LYS A 90 11.92 27.40 9.69
CA LYS A 90 12.32 27.25 8.27
C LYS A 90 11.10 27.06 7.38
N LEU A 91 10.13 26.31 7.87
CA LEU A 91 8.89 26.07 7.16
C LEU A 91 8.05 27.34 6.99
N CYS A 92 7.93 28.18 8.03
CA CYS A 92 7.21 29.46 7.96
C CYS A 92 7.76 30.35 6.83
N VAL A 93 9.08 30.46 6.72
CA VAL A 93 9.72 31.20 5.61
C VAL A 93 9.44 30.56 4.25
N ALA A 94 9.45 29.23 4.16
CA ALA A 94 9.16 28.53 2.91
C ALA A 94 7.69 28.68 2.48
N MET A 95 6.75 28.79 3.43
CA MET A 95 5.33 28.93 3.17
C MET A 95 4.89 30.38 2.92
N LEU A 96 5.74 31.36 3.22
CA LEU A 96 5.46 32.79 3.05
C LEU A 96 5.00 33.14 1.61
N GLN A 97 5.46 32.40 0.61
CA GLN A 97 5.03 32.56 -0.79
C GLN A 97 3.52 32.30 -1.01
N TYR A 98 2.88 31.52 -0.15
CA TYR A 98 1.45 31.17 -0.25
C TYR A 98 0.55 32.12 0.55
N VAL A 99 1.13 33.07 1.28
CA VAL A 99 0.36 34.06 2.05
C VAL A 99 -0.61 34.86 1.19
N PRO A 100 -0.27 35.34 -0.04
CA PRO A 100 -1.24 36.02 -0.90
C PRO A 100 -2.47 35.16 -1.23
N LEU A 101 -2.27 33.86 -1.45
CA LEU A 101 -3.36 32.93 -1.73
C LEU A 101 -4.24 32.71 -0.49
N ALA A 102 -3.63 32.59 0.69
CA ALA A 102 -4.36 32.45 1.95
C ALA A 102 -5.20 33.71 2.26
N LEU A 103 -4.62 34.90 2.06
CA LEU A 103 -5.34 36.17 2.24
C LEU A 103 -6.52 36.29 1.28
N TYR A 104 -6.31 35.93 0.01
CA TYR A 104 -7.39 35.95 -0.99
C TYR A 104 -8.57 35.07 -0.54
N LYS A 105 -8.29 33.84 -0.07
CA LYS A 105 -9.32 32.92 0.42
C LYS A 105 -9.97 33.34 1.73
N LEU A 106 -9.25 34.06 2.59
CA LEU A 106 -9.81 34.64 3.80
C LEU A 106 -10.81 35.76 3.46
N LEU A 107 -10.43 36.67 2.55
CA LEU A 107 -11.24 37.81 2.17
C LEU A 107 -12.51 37.40 1.40
N GLU A 108 -12.42 36.36 0.56
CA GLU A 108 -13.59 35.75 -0.10
C GLU A 108 -14.65 35.28 0.90
N ASN A 109 -14.24 34.91 2.12
CA ASN A 109 -15.11 34.38 3.16
C ASN A 109 -15.51 35.40 4.24
N MET A 110 -15.31 36.70 4.04
CA MET A 110 -15.75 37.71 5.02
C MET A 110 -17.26 37.59 5.28
N PRO A 111 -17.69 37.62 6.56
CA PRO A 111 -19.10 37.53 6.91
C PRO A 111 -19.82 38.78 6.39
N MET A 112 -21.01 38.57 5.88
CA MET A 112 -21.87 39.66 5.44
C MET A 112 -22.39 40.43 6.67
N PRO A 113 -22.78 41.72 6.55
CA PRO A 113 -23.13 42.54 7.71
C PRO A 113 -24.35 42.06 8.49
N TRP A 114 -25.12 41.10 7.94
CA TRP A 114 -26.25 40.44 8.61
C TRP A 114 -25.89 39.10 9.26
N GLU A 115 -24.65 38.61 9.11
CA GLU A 115 -24.17 37.38 9.74
C GLU A 115 -23.35 37.71 10.99
N GLU A 116 -23.68 37.11 12.13
CA GLU A 116 -22.91 37.28 13.38
C GLU A 116 -21.54 36.58 13.30
N ALA A 117 -21.51 35.36 12.75
CA ALA A 117 -20.29 34.59 12.53
C ALA A 117 -20.45 33.64 11.35
N ARG A 118 -19.35 33.34 10.66
CA ARG A 118 -19.29 32.36 9.58
C ARG A 118 -18.27 31.27 9.90
N TYR A 119 -18.71 30.03 9.93
CA TYR A 119 -17.82 28.86 10.07
C TYR A 119 -17.32 28.44 8.69
N VAL A 120 -16.00 28.45 8.51
CA VAL A 120 -15.35 28.21 7.22
C VAL A 120 -14.45 27.00 7.32
N ASN A 121 -14.53 26.12 6.33
CA ASN A 121 -13.60 25.00 6.22
C ASN A 121 -12.19 25.53 5.89
N THR A 122 -11.19 25.06 6.63
CA THR A 122 -9.81 25.55 6.51
C THR A 122 -8.87 24.40 6.22
N VAL A 123 -8.00 24.58 5.22
CA VAL A 123 -6.87 23.70 4.97
C VAL A 123 -5.65 24.29 5.67
N TYR A 124 -4.94 23.47 6.44
CA TYR A 124 -3.82 23.89 7.27
C TYR A 124 -2.63 22.96 7.11
N HIS A 125 -1.43 23.47 7.41
CA HIS A 125 -0.25 22.62 7.52
C HIS A 125 -0.18 21.95 8.89
N VAL A 126 0.27 20.69 8.96
CA VAL A 126 0.33 19.91 10.21
C VAL A 126 1.18 20.60 11.29
N GLY A 127 2.25 21.28 10.88
CA GLY A 127 3.10 22.10 11.75
C GLY A 127 2.57 23.51 12.05
N GLY A 128 1.36 23.88 11.63
CA GLY A 128 0.70 25.14 11.97
C GLY A 128 1.27 26.41 11.34
N GLY A 129 2.08 26.29 10.28
CA GLY A 129 2.56 27.39 9.44
C GLY A 129 1.65 27.67 8.25
#